data_AF-A0A838E322-F1
#
_entry.id   AF-A0A838E322-F1
#
_cell.length_a   1.000
_cell.length_b   1.000
_cell.length_c   1.000
_cell.angle_alpha   90.00
_cell.angle_beta   90.00
_cell.angle_gamma   90.00
#
_symmetry.space_group_name_H-M   'P 1'
#
loop_
_entity.id
_entity.type
_entity.pdbx_description
1 polymer ?
#
loop_
_entity_poly.entity_id
_entity_poly.type
_entity_poly.pdbx_seq_one_letter_code
_entity_poly.pdbx_strand_id
1 'polypeptide(L)'
;MKQKTIGRNPLEEYLSSKESNELATASLQEQQTLESNQQDNLLPSSSKQRITLYISSDVIDRVKNAVYWEPGLTLAAFAEDALFKALSELEAERGKPFAQRKERKLRGGRPLN
;
A
#
# COMPACT_ATOMS: atom_id res chain seq x y z
N MET A 1 -1.59 -35.20 38.56
CA MET A 1 -1.46 -36.54 37.95
C MET A 1 -1.19 -36.34 36.46
N LYS A 2 -0.03 -36.77 35.94
CA LYS A 2 0.36 -36.56 34.52
C LYS A 2 -0.26 -37.67 33.68
N GLN A 3 -1.08 -37.32 32.68
CA GLN A 3 -1.65 -38.28 31.75
C GLN A 3 -0.54 -38.79 30.83
N LYS A 4 -0.29 -40.10 30.89
CA LYS A 4 0.66 -40.79 30.02
C LYS A 4 -0.08 -41.12 28.73
N THR A 5 0.18 -40.36 27.67
CA THR A 5 -0.42 -40.60 26.34
C THR A 5 0.12 -41.93 25.82
N ILE A 6 -0.76 -42.95 25.76
CA ILE A 6 -0.46 -44.26 25.19
C ILE A 6 -0.85 -44.18 23.71
N GLY A 7 0.14 -43.95 22.86
CA GLY A 7 -0.04 -43.88 21.41
C GLY A 7 0.93 -42.87 20.84
N ARG A 8 1.86 -43.32 20.00
CA ARG A 8 2.72 -42.42 19.23
C ARG A 8 1.80 -41.54 18.37
N ASN A 9 1.88 -40.23 18.56
CA ASN A 9 1.14 -39.28 17.74
C ASN A 9 1.81 -39.24 16.37
N PRO A 10 1.14 -39.66 15.27
CA PRO A 10 1.75 -39.66 13.94
C PRO A 10 2.14 -38.25 13.46
N LEU A 11 1.59 -37.20 14.08
CA LEU A 11 1.98 -35.81 13.82
C LEU A 11 3.37 -35.47 14.38
N GLU A 12 3.80 -36.08 15.50
CA GLU A 12 5.14 -35.85 16.07
C GLU A 12 6.25 -36.44 15.20
N GLU A 13 6.01 -37.59 14.57
CA GLU A 13 6.98 -38.23 13.68
C GLU A 13 7.26 -37.38 12.44
N TYR A 14 6.22 -36.69 11.93
CA TYR A 14 6.35 -35.76 10.81
C TYR A 14 7.06 -34.45 11.18
N LEU A 15 6.91 -33.98 12.42
CA LEU A 15 7.60 -32.79 12.91
C LEU A 15 9.07 -33.08 13.25
N SER A 16 9.37 -34.22 13.87
CA SER A 16 10.74 -34.63 14.21
C SER A 16 11.62 -34.91 12.98
N SER A 17 11.02 -35.45 11.91
CA SER A 17 11.70 -35.61 10.62
C SER A 17 11.91 -34.29 9.86
N LYS A 18 11.12 -33.26 10.18
CA LYS A 18 11.31 -31.89 9.66
C LYS A 18 12.38 -31.14 10.44
N GLU A 19 12.40 -31.25 11.76
CA GLU A 19 13.38 -30.60 12.65
C GLU A 19 14.84 -30.99 12.34
N SER A 20 15.08 -32.26 12.00
CA SER A 20 16.42 -32.76 11.65
C SER A 20 16.94 -32.23 10.29
N ASN A 21 16.04 -31.82 9.39
CA ASN A 21 16.39 -31.15 8.13
C ASN A 21 16.35 -29.61 8.25
N GLU A 22 15.56 -29.06 9.17
CA GLU A 22 15.44 -27.62 9.43
C GLU A 22 16.61 -27.08 10.25
N LEU A 23 17.26 -27.86 11.13
CA LEU A 23 18.46 -27.40 11.86
C LEU A 23 19.67 -27.12 10.93
N ALA A 24 19.72 -27.72 9.73
CA ALA A 24 20.76 -27.46 8.73
C ALA A 24 20.37 -26.35 7.71
N THR A 25 19.08 -26.01 7.59
CA THR A 25 18.58 -24.98 6.66
C THR A 25 18.16 -23.68 7.35
N ALA A 26 17.87 -23.69 8.65
CA ALA A 26 17.51 -22.52 9.45
C ALA A 26 18.68 -21.52 9.59
N SER A 27 19.93 -21.98 9.61
CA SER A 27 21.09 -21.08 9.69
C SER A 27 21.35 -20.28 8.40
N LEU A 28 20.79 -20.70 7.26
CA LEU A 28 20.88 -19.96 5.99
C LEU A 28 19.62 -19.13 5.68
N GLN A 29 18.46 -19.46 6.28
CA GLN A 29 17.19 -18.80 5.96
C GLN A 29 16.75 -17.73 6.97
N GLU A 30 17.29 -17.75 8.19
CA GLU A 30 16.96 -16.74 9.21
C GLU A 30 17.67 -15.39 8.99
N GLN A 31 18.64 -15.34 8.07
CA GLN A 31 19.26 -14.09 7.61
C GLN A 31 18.56 -13.44 6.41
N GLN A 32 17.65 -14.12 5.71
CA GLN A 32 17.07 -13.60 4.46
C GLN A 32 15.61 -13.15 4.56
N THR A 33 14.89 -13.43 5.65
CA THR A 33 13.47 -13.04 5.81
C THR A 33 13.25 -11.78 6.66
N LEU A 34 14.30 -11.17 7.22
CA LEU A 34 14.21 -9.92 7.98
C LEU A 34 14.67 -8.66 7.20
N GLU A 35 15.22 -8.82 6.00
CA GLU A 35 15.78 -7.69 5.21
C GLU A 35 14.83 -7.12 4.15
N SER A 36 13.80 -7.86 3.72
CA SER A 36 12.91 -7.42 2.63
C SER A 36 11.73 -6.54 3.04
N ASN A 37 11.69 -6.07 4.29
CA ASN A 37 10.64 -5.17 4.80
C ASN A 37 11.17 -3.80 5.30
N GLN A 38 12.44 -3.48 5.01
CA GLN A 38 13.11 -2.26 5.52
C GLN A 38 13.72 -1.35 4.44
N GLN A 39 13.33 -1.48 3.17
CA GLN A 39 13.95 -0.69 2.07
C GLN A 39 13.07 0.40 1.44
N ASP A 40 11.94 0.78 2.04
CA ASP A 40 11.10 1.90 1.56
C ASP A 40 10.98 3.06 2.57
N ASN A 41 12.01 3.32 3.38
CA ASN A 41 11.99 4.41 4.38
C ASN A 41 13.06 5.49 4.18
N LEU A 42 13.59 5.64 2.96
CA LEU A 42 14.63 6.63 2.62
C LEU A 42 14.15 7.78 1.74
N LEU A 43 12.86 7.87 1.45
CA LEU A 43 12.28 9.02 0.76
C LEU A 43 11.54 9.89 1.78
N PRO A 44 11.74 11.23 1.81
CA PRO A 44 10.94 12.10 2.67
C PRO A 44 9.48 11.80 2.36
N SER A 45 8.71 11.37 3.38
CA SER A 45 7.34 10.94 3.14
C SER A 45 6.60 12.13 2.54
N SER A 46 6.34 12.07 1.23
CA SER A 46 5.42 12.99 0.61
C SER A 46 4.12 12.75 1.36
N SER A 47 3.65 13.77 2.08
CA SER A 47 2.48 13.65 2.94
C SER A 47 1.27 13.41 2.05
N LYS A 48 0.98 12.14 1.75
CA LYS A 48 -0.16 11.76 0.90
C LYS A 48 -1.45 12.12 1.64
N GLN A 49 -2.33 12.83 0.97
CA GLN A 49 -3.64 13.19 1.51
C GLN A 49 -4.72 12.25 0.96
N ARG A 50 -5.52 11.66 1.83
CA ARG A 50 -6.67 10.85 1.42
C ARG A 50 -7.81 11.77 0.98
N ILE A 51 -8.27 11.58 -0.25
CA ILE A 51 -9.46 12.24 -0.79
C ILE A 51 -10.51 11.18 -1.13
N THR A 52 -11.78 11.54 -1.02
CA THR A 52 -12.91 10.70 -1.45
C THR A 52 -13.80 11.57 -2.32
N LEU A 53 -14.04 11.10 -3.54
CA LEU A 53 -14.77 11.83 -4.57
C LEU A 53 -15.67 10.85 -5.32
N TYR A 54 -16.74 11.38 -5.89
CA TYR A 54 -17.65 10.60 -6.73
C TYR A 54 -17.24 10.80 -8.19
N ILE A 55 -17.03 9.69 -8.91
CA ILE A 55 -16.74 9.66 -10.35
C ILE A 55 -17.87 8.89 -11.02
N SER A 56 -18.20 9.21 -12.27
CA SER A 56 -19.11 8.41 -13.08
C SER A 56 -18.60 6.98 -13.24
N SER A 57 -19.52 6.00 -13.25
CA SER A 57 -19.21 4.58 -13.39
C SER A 57 -18.43 4.28 -14.67
N ASP A 58 -18.84 4.87 -15.79
CA ASP A 58 -18.21 4.69 -17.09
C ASP A 58 -16.73 5.13 -17.12
N VAL A 59 -16.39 6.21 -16.42
CA VAL A 59 -15.00 6.68 -16.37
C VAL A 59 -14.17 5.76 -15.47
N ILE A 60 -14.67 5.41 -14.29
CA ILE A 60 -13.89 4.58 -13.36
C ILE A 60 -13.66 3.16 -13.91
N ASP A 61 -14.60 2.60 -14.65
CA ASP A 61 -14.42 1.27 -15.25
C ASP A 61 -13.38 1.29 -16.39
N ARG A 62 -13.35 2.36 -17.20
CA ARG A 62 -12.27 2.56 -18.18
C ARG A 62 -10.91 2.71 -17.53
N VAL A 63 -10.83 3.44 -16.42
CA VAL A 63 -9.57 3.60 -15.66
C VAL A 63 -9.12 2.27 -15.06
N LYS A 64 -10.02 1.47 -14.48
CA LYS A 64 -9.69 0.13 -13.97
C LYS A 64 -9.14 -0.77 -15.08
N ASN A 65 -9.75 -0.73 -16.26
CA ASN A 65 -9.25 -1.50 -17.41
C ASN A 65 -7.84 -1.06 -17.81
N ALA A 66 -7.56 0.24 -17.87
CA ALA A 66 -6.23 0.74 -18.18
C ALA A 66 -5.19 0.27 -17.15
N VAL A 67 -5.50 0.39 -15.86
CA VAL A 67 -4.61 -0.05 -14.77
C VAL A 67 -4.42 -1.58 -14.76
N TYR A 68 -5.42 -2.35 -15.16
CA TYR A 68 -5.32 -3.80 -15.26
C TYR A 68 -4.30 -4.24 -16.32
N TRP A 69 -4.25 -3.54 -17.45
CA TRP A 69 -3.36 -3.89 -18.57
C TRP A 69 -1.95 -3.29 -18.45
N GLU A 70 -1.77 -2.24 -17.66
CA GLU A 70 -0.48 -1.57 -17.47
C GLU A 70 0.23 -2.08 -16.19
N PRO A 71 1.24 -2.96 -16.32
CA PRO A 71 1.92 -3.51 -15.15
C PRO A 71 2.67 -2.41 -14.38
N GLY A 72 2.46 -2.36 -13.06
CA GLY A 72 3.10 -1.38 -12.18
C GLY A 72 2.36 -0.05 -12.06
N LEU A 73 1.31 0.19 -12.84
CA LEU A 73 0.42 1.33 -12.64
C LEU A 73 -0.59 1.02 -11.54
N THR A 74 -0.88 1.99 -10.67
CA THR A 74 -1.94 1.86 -9.65
C THR A 74 -3.02 2.90 -9.88
N LEU A 75 -4.23 2.64 -9.39
CA LEU A 75 -5.34 3.59 -9.48
C LEU A 75 -5.01 4.93 -8.81
N ALA A 76 -4.26 4.89 -7.70
CA ALA A 76 -3.82 6.08 -6.98
C ALA A 76 -2.76 6.86 -7.77
N ALA A 77 -1.76 6.19 -8.34
CA ALA A 77 -0.74 6.83 -9.18
C ALA A 77 -1.36 7.45 -10.43
N PHE A 78 -2.28 6.73 -11.10
CA PHE A 78 -3.02 7.26 -12.24
C PHE A 78 -3.80 8.53 -11.87
N ALA A 79 -4.49 8.53 -10.72
CA ALA A 79 -5.24 9.69 -10.27
C ALA A 79 -4.32 10.87 -9.92
N GLU A 80 -3.18 10.63 -9.29
CA GLU A 80 -2.18 11.66 -8.97
C GLU A 80 -1.63 12.31 -10.24
N ASP A 81 -1.21 11.50 -11.22
CA ASP A 81 -0.70 11.98 -12.51
C ASP A 81 -1.77 12.74 -13.31
N ALA A 82 -3.00 12.24 -13.33
CA ALA A 82 -4.10 12.89 -14.04
C ALA A 82 -4.44 14.26 -13.44
N LEU A 83 -4.48 14.35 -12.10
CA LEU A 83 -4.70 15.61 -11.39
C LEU A 83 -3.55 16.59 -11.62
N PHE A 84 -2.31 16.12 -11.62
CA PHE A 84 -1.14 16.96 -11.88
C PHE A 84 -1.15 17.53 -13.30
N LYS A 85 -1.45 16.70 -14.31
CA LYS A 85 -1.56 17.13 -15.71
C LYS A 85 -2.68 18.17 -15.88
N ALA A 86 -3.87 17.88 -15.37
CA ALA A 86 -5.00 18.80 -15.44
C ALA A 86 -4.71 20.13 -14.73
N LEU A 87 -4.02 20.11 -13.58
CA LEU A 87 -3.59 21.32 -12.89
C LEU A 87 -2.58 22.12 -13.71
N SER A 88 -1.60 21.44 -14.29
CA SER A 88 -0.56 22.07 -15.13
C SER A 88 -1.15 22.74 -16.36
N GLU A 89 -2.14 22.10 -17.00
CA GLU A 89 -2.89 22.67 -18.13
C GLU A 89 -3.64 23.95 -17.71
N LEU A 90 -4.34 23.92 -16.57
CA LEU A 90 -5.04 25.10 -16.04
C LEU A 90 -4.08 26.26 -15.68
N GLU A 91 -2.91 25.94 -15.13
CA GLU A 91 -1.89 26.95 -14.81
C GLU A 91 -1.26 27.55 -16.07
N ALA A 92 -1.07 26.72 -17.11
CA ALA A 92 -0.58 27.15 -18.41
C ALA A 92 -1.58 28.08 -19.12
N GLU A 93 -2.87 27.73 -19.14
CA GLU A 93 -3.93 28.58 -19.70
C GLU A 93 -4.03 29.93 -18.99
N ARG A 94 -3.82 29.94 -17.67
CA ARG A 94 -3.83 31.17 -16.87
C ARG A 94 -2.55 31.99 -17.01
N GLY A 95 -1.45 31.36 -17.44
CA GLY A 95 -0.10 31.94 -17.49
C GLY A 95 0.53 32.20 -16.12
N LYS A 96 -0.05 31.67 -15.03
CA LYS A 96 0.50 31.79 -13.67
C LYS A 96 -0.01 30.70 -12.73
N PRO A 97 0.82 30.24 -11.77
CA PRO A 97 0.40 29.27 -10.77
C PRO A 97 -0.75 29.77 -9.88
N PHE A 98 -1.51 28.84 -9.32
CA PHE A 98 -2.53 29.19 -8.33
C PHE A 98 -1.86 29.68 -7.03
N ALA A 99 -2.25 30.86 -6.56
CA ALA A 99 -1.74 31.41 -5.31
C ALA A 99 -2.09 30.49 -4.12
N GLN A 100 -1.12 30.23 -3.25
CA GLN A 100 -1.34 29.48 -2.03
C GLN A 100 -2.42 30.18 -1.18
N ARG A 101 -3.40 29.41 -0.69
CA ARG A 101 -4.49 29.96 0.13
C ARG A 101 -3.90 30.59 1.39
N LYS A 102 -4.08 31.91 1.56
CA LYS A 102 -3.58 32.69 2.71
C LYS A 102 -4.39 32.48 3.99
N GLU A 103 -5.62 31.99 3.87
CA GLU A 103 -6.56 31.88 4.99
C GLU A 103 -6.81 30.43 5.40
N ARG A 104 -6.48 30.18 6.67
CA ARG A 104 -7.10 29.25 7.62
C ARG A 104 -7.56 27.91 7.05
N LYS A 105 -6.86 26.84 7.47
CA LYS A 105 -7.31 25.45 7.47
C LYS A 105 -8.84 25.42 7.62
N LEU A 106 -9.56 24.99 6.58
CA LEU A 106 -11.03 24.90 6.61
C LEU A 106 -11.39 24.19 7.92
N ARG A 107 -12.04 24.90 8.85
CA ARG A 107 -12.47 24.26 10.10
C ARG A 107 -13.54 23.25 9.70
N GLY A 108 -13.24 21.97 9.87
CA GLY A 108 -14.25 20.93 9.74
C GLY A 108 -15.36 21.20 10.75
N GLY A 109 -16.54 21.56 10.26
CA GLY A 109 -17.72 21.87 11.06
C GLY A 109 -18.93 22.04 10.17
N ARG A 110 -20.11 21.68 10.68
CA ARG A 110 -21.39 21.99 10.03
C ARG A 110 -21.57 23.52 10.00
N PRO A 111 -22.06 24.10 8.89
CA PRO A 111 -22.47 25.50 8.89
C PRO A 111 -23.48 25.74 10.02
N LEU A 112 -23.25 26.78 10.81
CA LEU A 112 -24.24 27.31 11.74
C LEU A 112 -25.29 28.00 10.85
N ASN A 113 -26.42 27.33 10.63
CA ASN A 113 -27.65 28.01 10.20
C ASN A 113 -28.30 28.66 11.41
#